data_AF-A0A170XW26-F1
#
_entry.id   AF-A0A170XW26-F1
#
_cell.length_a   1.000
_cell.length_b   1.000
_cell.length_c   1.000
_cell.angle_alpha   90.00
_cell.angle_beta   90.00
_cell.angle_gamma   90.00
#
_symmetry.space_group_name_H-M   'P 1'
#
loop_
_entity.id
_entity.type
_entity.pdbx_description
1 polymer ?
#
loop_
_entity_poly.entity_id
_entity_poly.type
_entity_poly.pdbx_seq_one_letter_code
_entity_poly.pdbx_strand_id
1 'polypeptide(L)'
;AELISNTSLTLMEFNTAAFGHPVPLLKNVVEFGGLSIPKETKKLPNDLQQFMDNAKDGVIYFSFGSYIELSFLEEQLQQSLISVLGKLKQKVLMKLEVTNKYITQLKQTFSSDNGFLSLLY
;
A
#
# COMPACT_ATOMS: atom_id res chain seq x y z
N ALA A 1 -16.96 -8.53 -24.43
CA ALA A 1 -17.88 -9.66 -24.15
C ALA A 1 -17.45 -10.93 -24.88
N GLU A 2 -17.21 -10.87 -26.19
CA GLU A 2 -16.87 -12.03 -27.03
C GLU A 2 -15.60 -12.81 -26.61
N LEU A 3 -14.57 -12.08 -26.14
CA LEU A 3 -13.33 -12.67 -25.61
C LEU A 3 -13.57 -13.57 -24.40
N ILE A 4 -14.46 -13.16 -23.48
CA ILE A 4 -14.73 -13.92 -22.25
C ILE A 4 -15.61 -15.14 -22.59
N SER A 5 -16.54 -15.02 -23.53
CA SER A 5 -17.39 -16.16 -23.93
C SER A 5 -16.65 -17.24 -24.72
N ASN A 6 -15.60 -16.88 -25.47
CA ASN A 6 -14.81 -17.84 -26.26
C ASN A 6 -13.59 -18.41 -25.49
N THR A 7 -13.42 -18.04 -24.22
CA THR A 7 -12.36 -18.58 -23.36
C THR A 7 -12.89 -19.79 -22.60
N SER A 8 -12.16 -20.91 -22.55
CA SER A 8 -12.64 -22.12 -21.86
C SER A 8 -12.70 -21.95 -20.33
N LEU A 9 -11.86 -21.08 -19.76
CA LEU A 9 -11.83 -20.75 -18.34
C LEU A 9 -11.27 -19.35 -18.12
N THR A 10 -11.97 -18.53 -17.33
CA THR A 10 -11.50 -17.24 -16.85
C THR A 10 -11.40 -17.28 -15.33
N LEU A 11 -10.19 -17.05 -14.82
CA LEU A 11 -9.96 -16.90 -13.39
C LEU A 11 -10.03 -15.41 -13.04
N MET A 12 -10.92 -15.05 -12.13
CA MET A 12 -11.15 -13.66 -11.72
C MET A 12 -10.77 -13.47 -10.26
N GLU A 13 -9.76 -12.63 -9.97
CA GLU A 13 -9.41 -12.25 -8.60
C GLU A 13 -10.40 -11.19 -8.08
N PHE A 14 -11.58 -11.64 -7.71
CA PHE A 14 -12.60 -10.82 -7.10
C PHE A 14 -13.57 -11.73 -6.35
N ASN A 15 -14.31 -11.17 -5.40
CA ASN A 15 -15.36 -11.90 -4.72
C ASN A 15 -16.62 -11.04 -4.75
N THR A 16 -17.52 -11.35 -5.70
CA THR A 16 -18.78 -10.62 -5.84
C THR A 16 -19.68 -10.79 -4.62
N ALA A 17 -19.62 -11.93 -3.93
CA ALA A 17 -20.41 -12.16 -2.73
C ALA A 17 -19.95 -11.32 -1.53
N ALA A 18 -18.66 -10.99 -1.43
CA ALA A 18 -18.08 -10.26 -0.31
C ALA A 18 -17.94 -8.75 -0.55
N PHE A 19 -17.68 -8.32 -1.80
CA PHE A 19 -17.29 -6.94 -2.09
C PHE A 19 -18.11 -6.27 -3.20
N GLY A 20 -19.14 -6.92 -3.75
CA GLY A 20 -19.86 -6.42 -4.91
C GLY A 20 -21.38 -6.57 -4.84
N HIS A 21 -22.05 -6.01 -5.84
CA HIS A 21 -23.42 -6.36 -6.15
C HIS A 21 -23.45 -7.71 -6.86
N PRO A 22 -24.47 -8.56 -6.61
CA PRO A 22 -24.63 -9.80 -7.35
C PRO A 22 -24.76 -9.51 -8.84
N VAL A 23 -23.84 -10.04 -9.64
CA VAL A 23 -23.91 -9.99 -11.11
C VAL A 23 -23.91 -11.41 -11.66
N PRO A 24 -24.66 -11.69 -12.75
CA PRO A 24 -24.61 -13.00 -13.38
C PRO A 24 -23.24 -13.22 -14.03
N LEU A 25 -22.50 -14.21 -13.53
CA LEU A 25 -21.23 -14.66 -14.11
C LEU A 25 -21.49 -15.74 -15.17
N LEU A 26 -20.65 -15.78 -16.21
CA LEU A 26 -20.67 -16.86 -17.18
C LEU A 26 -20.14 -18.15 -16.52
N LYS A 27 -20.61 -19.32 -16.99
CA LYS A 27 -20.24 -20.63 -16.41
C LYS A 27 -18.74 -20.92 -16.45
N ASN A 28 -18.01 -20.29 -17.37
CA ASN A 28 -16.57 -20.42 -17.52
C ASN A 28 -15.77 -19.43 -16.65
N VAL A 29 -16.42 -18.59 -15.84
CA VAL A 29 -15.76 -17.65 -14.93
C VAL A 29 -15.74 -18.27 -13.53
N VAL A 30 -14.54 -18.41 -12.98
CA VAL A 30 -14.32 -18.85 -11.60
C VAL A 30 -13.66 -17.71 -10.83
N GLU A 31 -14.38 -17.23 -9.82
CA GLU A 31 -13.86 -16.27 -8.86
C GLU A 31 -12.92 -16.95 -7.87
N PHE A 32 -11.85 -16.25 -7.50
CA PHE A 32 -10.96 -16.62 -6.43
C PHE A 32 -10.46 -15.36 -5.71
N GLY A 33 -9.91 -15.50 -4.51
CA GLY A 33 -9.33 -14.38 -3.77
C GLY A 33 -8.07 -14.80 -3.03
N GLY A 34 -7.16 -13.84 -2.83
CA GLY A 34 -6.03 -14.01 -1.93
C GLY A 34 -4.91 -14.91 -2.41
N LEU A 35 -4.85 -15.28 -3.71
CA LEU A 35 -3.71 -16.03 -4.26
C LEU A 35 -2.38 -15.25 -4.17
N SER A 36 -2.47 -13.92 -4.12
CA SER A 36 -1.33 -13.03 -4.00
C SER A 36 -0.68 -13.04 -2.60
N ILE A 37 -1.33 -13.63 -1.60
CA ILE A 37 -0.80 -13.71 -0.23
C ILE A 37 -0.17 -15.11 -0.03
N PRO A 38 1.15 -15.19 0.22
CA PRO A 38 1.80 -16.47 0.48
C PRO A 38 1.27 -17.10 1.77
N LYS A 39 1.20 -18.44 1.81
CA LYS A 39 0.77 -19.20 3.00
C LYS A 39 1.63 -18.93 4.23
N GLU A 40 2.91 -18.65 4.01
CA GLU A 40 3.86 -18.29 5.06
C GLU A 40 4.35 -16.85 4.84
N THR A 41 4.03 -15.99 5.80
CA THR A 41 4.52 -14.61 5.82
C THR A 41 5.85 -14.56 6.57
N LYS A 42 6.88 -13.99 5.94
CA LYS A 42 8.16 -13.71 6.61
C LYS A 42 7.92 -12.71 7.75
N LYS A 43 8.69 -12.85 8.83
CA LYS A 43 8.71 -11.85 9.90
C LYS A 43 9.15 -10.50 9.34
N LEU A 44 8.61 -9.43 9.92
CA LEU A 44 9.06 -8.08 9.61
C LEU A 44 10.54 -7.92 10.00
N PRO A 45 11.30 -7.12 9.26
CA PRO A 45 12.58 -6.59 9.70
C PRO A 45 12.48 -5.98 11.11
N ASN A 46 13.52 -6.13 11.92
CA ASN A 46 13.49 -5.76 13.35
C ASN A 46 13.16 -4.27 13.58
N ASP A 47 13.66 -3.39 12.73
CA ASP A 47 13.41 -1.95 12.74
C ASP A 47 11.92 -1.63 12.49
N LEU A 48 11.32 -2.26 11.48
CA LEU A 48 9.89 -2.11 11.18
C LEU A 48 9.01 -2.70 12.28
N GLN A 49 9.39 -3.87 12.80
CA GLN A 49 8.68 -4.51 13.91
C GLN A 49 8.69 -3.59 15.14
N GLN A 50 9.85 -3.06 15.53
CA GLN A 50 9.96 -2.12 16.64
C GLN A 50 9.21 -0.80 16.38
N PHE A 51 9.23 -0.29 15.15
CA PHE A 51 8.48 0.91 14.80
C PHE A 51 6.98 0.71 15.07
N MET A 52 6.43 -0.44 14.62
CA MET A 52 5.03 -0.80 14.79
C MET A 52 4.67 -1.12 16.24
N ASP A 53 5.48 -1.91 16.94
CA ASP A 53 5.23 -2.32 18.33
C ASP A 53 5.23 -1.12 19.30
N ASN A 54 6.02 -0.09 18.99
CA ASN A 54 6.09 1.13 19.79
C ASN A 54 4.98 2.17 19.45
N ALA A 55 4.04 1.85 18.57
CA ALA A 55 3.00 2.78 18.14
C ALA A 55 1.76 2.72 19.06
N LYS A 56 1.74 3.58 20.09
CA LYS A 56 0.66 3.58 21.12
C LYS A 56 -0.73 3.89 20.54
N ASP A 57 -0.79 4.81 19.59
CA ASP A 57 -2.03 5.25 18.94
C ASP A 57 -2.34 4.46 17.65
N GLY A 58 -1.52 3.47 17.31
CA GLY A 58 -1.61 2.67 16.08
C GLY A 58 -0.71 3.17 14.95
N VAL A 59 -0.76 2.44 13.83
CA VAL A 59 0.09 2.67 12.65
C VAL A 59 -0.77 2.91 11.42
N ILE A 60 -0.39 3.89 10.60
CA ILE A 60 -0.96 4.14 9.28
C ILE A 60 0.11 3.78 8.24
N TYR A 61 -0.20 2.82 7.37
CA TYR A 61 0.60 2.56 6.18
C TYR A 61 0.01 3.30 4.97
N PHE A 62 0.82 4.08 4.29
CA PHE A 62 0.41 4.86 3.13
C PHE A 62 1.28 4.54 1.90
N SER A 63 0.65 4.26 0.77
CA SER A 63 1.34 4.08 -0.51
C SER A 63 0.41 4.41 -1.69
N PHE A 64 0.97 4.83 -2.82
CA PHE A 64 0.27 5.03 -4.10
C PHE A 64 0.21 3.75 -4.95
N GLY A 65 0.54 2.59 -4.35
CA GLY A 65 0.75 1.35 -5.07
C GLY A 65 2.10 1.32 -5.80
N SER A 66 2.16 0.53 -6.87
CA SER A 66 3.36 0.34 -7.70
C SER A 66 3.35 1.17 -8.99
N TYR A 67 2.21 1.75 -9.37
CA TYR A 67 2.06 2.41 -10.67
C TYR A 67 2.22 3.94 -10.58
N ILE A 68 1.74 4.54 -9.51
CA ILE A 68 1.79 5.99 -9.31
C ILE A 68 2.93 6.31 -8.35
N GLU A 69 3.84 7.17 -8.79
CA GLU A 69 4.87 7.72 -7.94
C GLU A 69 4.42 9.05 -7.34
N LEU A 70 4.77 9.31 -6.07
CA LEU A 70 4.50 10.61 -5.43
C LEU A 70 5.17 11.77 -6.19
N SER A 71 6.30 11.51 -6.84
CA SER A 71 7.06 12.46 -7.66
C SER A 71 6.22 13.06 -8.81
N PHE A 72 5.19 12.37 -9.28
CA PHE A 72 4.30 12.84 -10.35
C PHE A 72 3.27 13.86 -9.87
N LEU A 73 3.02 13.95 -8.57
CA LEU A 73 2.11 14.95 -8.02
C LEU A 73 2.77 16.32 -7.96
N GLU A 74 1.96 17.37 -8.05
CA GLU A 74 2.44 18.73 -7.83
C GLU A 74 3.07 18.90 -6.44
N GLU A 75 4.11 19.71 -6.37
CA GLU A 75 4.90 19.89 -5.15
C GLU A 75 4.05 20.29 -3.94
N GLN A 76 3.11 21.20 -4.16
CA GLN A 76 2.20 21.68 -3.13
C GLN A 76 1.33 20.55 -2.56
N LEU A 77 0.90 19.61 -3.40
CA LEU A 77 0.09 18.47 -2.97
C LEU A 77 0.95 17.48 -2.17
N GLN A 78 2.19 17.23 -2.58
CA GLN A 78 3.13 16.38 -1.83
C GLN A 78 3.36 16.93 -0.42
N GLN A 79 3.65 18.23 -0.31
CA GLN A 79 3.86 18.90 0.98
C GLN A 79 2.60 18.89 1.85
N SER A 80 1.44 19.14 1.25
CA SER A 80 0.16 19.12 1.97
C SER A 80 -0.13 17.73 2.54
N LEU A 81 0.10 16.68 1.75
CA LEU A 81 -0.09 15.29 2.18
C LEU A 81 0.82 14.95 3.37
N ILE A 82 2.12 15.24 3.27
CA ILE A 82 3.09 15.01 4.35
C ILE A 82 2.71 15.81 5.60
N SER A 83 2.32 17.07 5.43
CA SER A 83 1.92 17.94 6.55
C SER A 83 0.67 17.43 7.27
N VAL A 84 -0.34 16.96 6.54
CA VAL A 84 -1.57 16.43 7.13
C VAL A 84 -1.31 15.11 7.84
N LEU A 85 -0.58 14.19 7.20
CA LEU A 85 -0.23 12.90 7.81
C LEU A 85 0.63 13.08 9.07
N GLY A 86 1.54 14.06 9.08
CA GLY A 86 2.37 14.38 10.25
C GLY A 86 1.63 15.03 11.41
N LYS A 87 0.38 15.48 11.24
CA LYS A 87 -0.44 16.02 12.34
C LYS A 87 -1.27 14.95 13.05
N LEU A 88 -1.27 13.72 12.53
CA LEU A 88 -1.99 12.61 13.11
C LEU A 88 -1.23 12.08 14.34
N LYS A 89 -1.97 11.49 15.27
CA LYS A 89 -1.39 10.89 16.49
C LYS A 89 -0.76 9.52 16.23
N GLN A 90 -1.17 8.87 15.14
CA GLN A 90 -0.66 7.58 14.71
C GLN A 90 0.75 7.72 14.12
N LYS A 91 1.54 6.66 14.26
CA LYS A 91 2.80 6.57 13.51
C LYS A 91 2.51 6.31 12.03
N VAL A 92 3.09 7.10 11.14
CA VAL A 92 2.85 6.98 9.70
C VAL A 92 4.07 6.34 9.03
N LEU A 93 3.85 5.21 8.36
CA LEU A 93 4.80 4.57 7.47
C LEU A 93 4.39 4.85 6.03
N MET A 94 5.18 5.67 5.33
CA MET A 94 4.89 6.04 3.95
C MET A 94 5.90 5.39 3.00
N LYS A 95 5.41 4.63 2.01
CA LYS A 95 6.25 4.17 0.89
C LYS A 95 6.56 5.37 0.00
N LEU A 96 7.86 5.65 -0.17
CA LEU A 96 8.37 6.70 -1.05
C LEU A 96 9.38 6.10 -2.04
N GLU A 97 9.49 6.71 -3.21
CA GLU A 97 10.46 6.30 -4.24
C GLU A 97 11.85 6.86 -3.92
N VAL A 98 12.90 6.07 -4.12
CA VAL A 98 14.29 6.39 -3.72
C VAL A 98 14.80 7.73 -4.29
N THR A 99 14.28 8.14 -5.44
CA THR A 99 14.64 9.39 -6.14
C THR A 99 13.88 10.62 -5.63
N ASN A 100 12.91 10.46 -4.74
CA ASN A 100 12.09 11.58 -4.28
C ASN A 100 12.92 12.59 -3.47
N LYS A 101 12.88 13.87 -3.88
CA LYS A 101 13.67 14.96 -3.28
C LYS A 101 13.40 15.18 -1.78
N TYR A 102 12.25 14.75 -1.28
CA TYR A 102 11.91 14.84 0.14
C TYR A 102 12.63 13.78 0.97
N ILE A 103 13.18 12.72 0.37
CA ILE A 103 13.93 11.71 1.12
C ILE A 103 15.09 12.34 1.88
N THR A 104 15.81 13.30 1.31
CA THR A 104 16.95 13.94 2.02
C THR A 104 16.48 14.82 3.18
N GLN A 105 15.39 15.57 3.00
CA GLN A 105 14.80 16.41 4.05
C GLN A 105 14.18 15.57 5.18
N LEU A 106 13.51 14.47 4.80
CA LEU A 106 12.94 13.52 5.75
C LEU A 106 14.04 12.70 6.44
N LYS A 107 15.15 12.33 5.77
CA LYS A 107 16.30 11.65 6.40
C LYS A 107 17.04 12.52 7.41
N GLN A 108 17.18 13.82 7.15
CA GLN A 108 17.77 14.76 8.12
C GLN A 108 16.90 14.97 9.35
N THR A 109 15.58 14.86 9.18
CA THR A 109 14.61 15.01 10.28
C THR A 109 14.35 13.67 10.99
N PHE A 110 14.56 12.54 10.30
CA PHE A 110 14.21 11.19 10.76
C PHE A 110 15.27 10.18 10.27
N SER A 111 16.10 9.67 11.19
CA SER A 111 17.12 8.65 10.86
C SER A 111 16.48 7.41 10.25
N SER A 112 16.97 6.97 9.09
CA SER A 112 16.76 5.59 8.63
C SER A 112 18.06 5.04 8.05
N ASP A 113 18.59 3.99 8.63
CA ASP A 113 19.34 3.00 7.89
C ASP A 113 18.33 1.97 7.40
N ASN A 114 18.26 1.73 6.08
CA ASN A 114 17.50 0.67 5.38
C ASN A 114 16.18 1.04 4.67
N GLY A 115 16.04 2.26 4.17
CA GLY A 115 15.13 2.54 3.03
C GLY A 115 13.63 2.60 3.33
N PHE A 116 13.23 2.50 4.60
CA PHE A 116 11.90 2.87 5.07
C PHE A 116 11.98 4.16 5.89
N LEU A 117 11.27 5.20 5.45
CA LEU A 117 11.16 6.45 6.21
C LEU A 117 9.98 6.34 7.18
N SER A 118 10.30 6.15 8.45
CA SER A 118 9.37 6.24 9.57
C SER A 118 9.14 7.71 9.93
N LEU A 119 7.91 8.22 9.80
CA LEU A 119 7.50 9.47 10.45
C LEU A 119 7.17 9.11 11.91
N LEU A 120 8.10 9.47 12.81
CA LEU A 120 7.86 9.41 14.25
C LEU A 120 7.21 10.73 14.70
N TYR A 121 5.94 10.66 15.07
CA TYR A 121 5.35 11.47 16.13
C TYR A 121 4.91 10.52 17.23
#